data_AF-A0AAN0LYJ2-F1
#
_entry.id   AF-A0AAN0LYJ2-F1
#
_cell.length_a   1.000
_cell.length_b   1.000
_cell.length_c   1.000
_cell.angle_alpha   90.00
_cell.angle_beta   90.00
_cell.angle_gamma   90.00
#
_symmetry.space_group_name_H-M   'P 1'
#
loop_
_entity.id
_entity.type
_entity.pdbx_description
1 polymer ?
#
loop_
_entity_poly.entity_id
_entity_poly.type
_entity_poly.pdbx_seq_one_letter_code
_entity_poly.pdbx_strand_id
1 'polypeptide(L)'
;MSQTAFVCSTSEDRPIFTGVNFKANGTTLNSVATDSYRLAKKVVELPVEIDFNISVPTSNLYEVQKTITGDEIITIAVSDKLVQFYIGETLIQSRLIDGLFPDVNRLIPNEYGFELVVKKIDLINALLIDLHS
;
A
#
# COMPACT_ATOMS: atom_id res chain seq x y z
N MET A 1 -1.49 -2.07 6.70
CA MET A 1 -1.96 -1.16 5.63
C MET A 1 -1.41 0.26 5.76
N SER A 2 -1.22 0.79 6.99
CA SER A 2 -0.65 2.13 7.23
C SER A 2 0.71 2.42 6.55
N GLN A 3 1.54 1.41 6.32
CA GLN A 3 2.87 1.59 5.72
C GLN A 3 2.83 1.91 4.21
N THR A 4 1.76 1.54 3.50
CA THR A 4 1.66 1.74 2.04
C THR A 4 0.60 2.78 1.67
N ALA A 5 -0.59 2.71 2.29
CA ALA A 5 -1.74 3.57 2.00
C ALA A 5 -1.47 5.09 2.07
N PHE A 6 -0.51 5.55 2.88
CA PHE A 6 -0.23 6.97 3.08
C PHE A 6 0.35 7.69 1.85
N VAL A 7 0.90 6.95 0.88
CA VAL A 7 1.63 7.51 -0.27
C VAL A 7 0.75 7.60 -1.53
N CYS A 8 -0.51 7.22 -1.43
CA CYS A 8 -1.43 7.25 -2.57
C CYS A 8 -1.78 8.70 -2.97
N SER A 9 -1.94 8.92 -4.27
CA SER A 9 -2.43 10.18 -4.82
C SER A 9 -3.84 10.49 -4.34
N THR A 10 -4.13 11.77 -4.10
CA THR A 10 -5.49 12.29 -3.88
C THR A 10 -6.14 12.83 -5.15
N SER A 11 -5.39 12.96 -6.25
CA SER A 11 -5.91 13.38 -7.56
C SER A 11 -6.65 12.22 -8.26
N GLU A 12 -7.85 12.52 -8.74
CA GLU A 12 -8.68 11.59 -9.52
C GLU A 12 -8.24 11.51 -11.00
N ASP A 13 -7.33 12.36 -11.47
CA ASP A 13 -6.84 12.35 -12.86
C ASP A 13 -6.07 11.05 -13.19
N ARG A 14 -5.52 10.40 -12.16
CA ARG A 14 -4.84 9.11 -12.25
C ARG A 14 -5.41 8.14 -11.21
N PRO A 15 -6.62 7.59 -11.46
CA PRO A 15 -7.30 6.75 -10.48
C PRO A 15 -6.46 5.57 -9.99
N ILE A 16 -5.61 5.01 -10.84
CA ILE A 16 -4.74 3.89 -10.49
C ILE A 16 -3.78 4.16 -9.32
N PHE A 17 -3.47 5.44 -9.05
CA PHE A 17 -2.60 5.86 -7.94
C PHE A 17 -3.37 6.27 -6.68
N THR A 18 -4.70 6.24 -6.68
CA THR A 18 -5.52 6.53 -5.48
C THR A 18 -5.68 5.32 -4.58
N GLY A 19 -5.22 4.15 -5.02
CA GLY A 19 -5.30 2.88 -4.30
C GLY A 19 -3.95 2.23 -4.07
N VAL A 20 -4.00 1.14 -3.30
CA VAL A 20 -2.87 0.25 -3.09
C VAL A 20 -2.99 -0.93 -4.05
N ASN A 21 -1.92 -1.20 -4.78
CA ASN A 21 -1.79 -2.40 -5.59
C ASN A 21 -1.39 -3.59 -4.71
N PHE A 22 -2.15 -4.67 -4.80
CA PHE A 22 -1.85 -5.96 -4.22
C PHE A 22 -1.57 -6.95 -5.35
N LYS A 23 -0.32 -7.42 -5.40
CA LYS A 23 0.14 -8.42 -6.36
C LYS A 23 0.64 -9.65 -5.62
N ALA A 24 -0.14 -10.73 -5.69
CA ALA A 24 0.31 -12.04 -5.24
C ALA A 24 0.99 -12.77 -6.39
N ASN A 25 2.13 -13.39 -6.12
CA ASN A 25 2.80 -14.29 -7.03
C ASN A 25 3.37 -15.48 -6.24
N GLY A 26 2.83 -16.68 -6.48
CA GLY A 26 3.15 -17.86 -5.66
C GLY A 26 2.84 -17.61 -4.19
N THR A 27 3.83 -17.71 -3.32
CA THR A 27 3.69 -17.48 -1.88
C THR A 27 3.96 -16.03 -1.46
N THR A 28 4.19 -15.10 -2.38
CA THR A 28 4.57 -13.73 -2.01
C THR A 28 3.49 -12.72 -2.38
N LEU A 29 3.04 -11.94 -1.40
CA LEU A 29 2.19 -10.76 -1.59
C LEU A 29 3.01 -9.47 -1.56
N ASN A 30 3.00 -8.75 -2.68
CA ASN A 30 3.51 -7.38 -2.76
C ASN A 30 2.36 -6.39 -2.60
N SER A 31 2.50 -5.45 -1.67
CA SER A 31 1.63 -4.29 -1.50
C SER A 31 2.40 -3.04 -1.88
N VAL A 32 1.87 -2.26 -2.82
CA VAL A 32 2.58 -1.13 -3.43
C VAL A 32 1.65 0.08 -3.54
N ALA A 33 2.15 1.26 -3.18
CA ALA A 33 1.43 2.52 -3.27
C ALA A 33 2.37 3.65 -3.70
N THR A 34 1.89 4.54 -4.56
CA THR A 34 2.68 5.67 -5.07
C THR A 34 1.77 6.81 -5.53
N ASP A 35 2.30 8.04 -5.49
CA ASP A 35 1.72 9.25 -6.08
C ASP A 35 2.50 9.69 -7.35
N SER A 36 3.34 8.80 -7.92
CA SER A 36 4.35 9.05 -8.96
C SER A 36 5.65 9.71 -8.50
N TYR A 37 5.73 10.24 -7.27
CA TYR A 37 6.94 10.88 -6.73
C TYR A 37 7.57 10.07 -5.60
N ARG A 38 6.72 9.46 -4.76
CA ARG A 38 7.11 8.66 -3.61
C ARG A 38 6.55 7.26 -3.77
N LEU A 39 7.25 6.28 -3.22
CA LEU A 39 6.89 4.88 -3.30
C LEU A 39 6.91 4.25 -1.91
N ALA A 40 5.83 3.56 -1.55
CA ALA A 40 5.85 2.62 -0.45
C ALA A 40 5.59 1.20 -0.96
N LYS A 41 6.42 0.25 -0.49
CA LYS A 41 6.34 -1.15 -0.83
C LYS A 41 6.44 -1.99 0.45
N LYS A 42 5.58 -2.99 0.56
CA LYS A 42 5.63 -4.03 1.59
C LYS A 42 5.53 -5.40 0.94
N VAL A 43 6.35 -6.33 1.40
CA VAL A 43 6.34 -7.74 0.98
C VAL A 43 5.92 -8.59 2.17
N VAL A 44 5.03 -9.54 1.94
CA VAL A 44 4.49 -10.47 2.95
C VAL A 44 4.46 -11.88 2.36
N GLU A 45 4.90 -12.86 3.12
CA GLU A 45 4.75 -14.27 2.74
C GLU A 45 3.33 -14.75 3.05
N LEU A 46 2.78 -15.54 2.13
CA LEU A 46 1.46 -16.14 2.18
C LEU A 46 1.58 -17.63 2.51
N PRO A 47 0.62 -18.19 3.27
CA PRO A 47 0.60 -19.61 3.60
C PRO A 47 0.17 -20.51 2.43
N VAL A 48 -0.20 -19.91 1.28
CA VAL A 48 -0.74 -20.60 0.10
C VAL A 48 -0.17 -20.00 -1.16
N GLU A 49 -0.05 -20.80 -2.22
CA GLU A 49 0.27 -20.31 -3.56
C GLU A 49 -0.96 -19.72 -4.23
N ILE A 50 -0.89 -18.46 -4.62
CA ILE A 50 -1.97 -17.75 -5.32
C ILE A 50 -1.41 -16.62 -6.19
N ASP A 51 -2.01 -16.41 -7.35
CA ASP A 51 -1.64 -15.37 -8.28
C ASP A 51 -2.82 -14.41 -8.52
N PHE A 52 -2.60 -13.11 -8.28
CA PHE A 52 -3.52 -12.05 -8.69
C PHE A 52 -2.78 -10.71 -8.75
N ASN A 53 -3.36 -9.73 -9.44
CA ASN A 53 -2.85 -8.36 -9.47
C ASN A 53 -4.03 -7.38 -9.50
N ILE A 54 -4.30 -6.75 -8.36
CA ILE A 54 -5.47 -5.89 -8.18
C ILE A 54 -5.07 -4.56 -7.54
N SER A 55 -5.86 -3.52 -7.79
CA SER A 55 -5.69 -2.21 -7.14
C SER A 55 -6.96 -1.89 -6.36
N VAL A 56 -6.81 -1.63 -5.05
CA VAL A 56 -7.94 -1.40 -4.14
C VAL A 56 -7.90 0.06 -3.66
N PRO A 57 -9.03 0.81 -3.74
CA PRO A 57 -9.09 2.18 -3.26
C PRO A 57 -8.65 2.31 -1.81
N THR A 58 -7.82 3.31 -1.52
CA THR A 58 -7.27 3.50 -0.18
C THR A 58 -8.37 3.79 0.86
N SER A 59 -9.42 4.50 0.47
CA SER A 59 -10.61 4.73 1.30
C SER A 59 -11.20 3.44 1.85
N ASN A 60 -11.31 2.40 1.02
CA ASN A 60 -11.92 1.13 1.41
C ASN A 60 -10.96 0.32 2.30
N LEU A 61 -9.66 0.43 2.06
CA LEU A 61 -8.65 -0.17 2.94
C LEU A 61 -8.62 0.48 4.32
N TYR A 62 -8.91 1.78 4.42
CA TYR A 62 -9.09 2.42 5.73
C TYR A 62 -10.31 1.89 6.48
N GLU A 63 -11.41 1.62 5.80
CA GLU A 63 -12.57 0.97 6.44
C GLU A 63 -12.24 -0.45 6.91
N VAL A 64 -11.56 -1.24 6.08
CA VAL A 64 -11.04 -2.56 6.48
C VAL A 64 -10.16 -2.45 7.72
N GLN A 65 -9.24 -1.49 7.75
CA GLN A 65 -8.34 -1.27 8.88
C GLN A 65 -9.09 -0.94 10.18
N LYS A 66 -10.16 -0.14 10.11
CA LYS A 66 -10.95 0.23 11.29
C LYS A 66 -11.70 -0.96 11.90
N THR A 67 -12.03 -1.96 11.09
CA THR A 67 -12.75 -3.16 11.54
C THR A 67 -11.84 -4.16 12.24
N ILE A 68 -10.53 -4.14 11.97
CA ILE A 68 -9.57 -5.06 12.58
C ILE A 68 -9.26 -4.63 14.01
N THR A 69 -9.55 -5.50 14.97
CA THR A 69 -9.40 -5.27 16.40
C THR A 69 -8.45 -6.30 17.03
N GLY A 70 -7.18 -6.24 16.64
CA GLY A 70 -6.13 -7.14 17.15
C GLY A 70 -5.59 -8.08 16.07
N ASP A 71 -5.31 -9.33 16.44
CA ASP A 71 -4.66 -10.33 15.58
C ASP A 71 -5.67 -11.27 14.91
N GLU A 72 -6.76 -10.71 14.40
CA GLU A 72 -7.81 -11.47 13.71
C GLU A 72 -7.31 -12.05 12.38
N ILE A 73 -7.75 -13.26 12.07
CA ILE A 73 -7.51 -13.86 10.75
C ILE A 73 -8.48 -13.24 9.75
N ILE A 74 -7.94 -12.66 8.68
CA ILE A 74 -8.72 -12.03 7.62
C ILE A 74 -8.70 -12.94 6.40
N THR A 75 -9.87 -13.36 5.94
CA THR A 75 -9.98 -14.07 4.66
C THR A 75 -10.22 -13.05 3.55
N ILE A 76 -9.46 -13.17 2.46
CA ILE A 76 -9.56 -12.29 1.29
C ILE A 76 -10.01 -13.12 0.10
N ALA A 77 -11.12 -12.73 -0.52
CA ALA A 77 -11.58 -13.30 -1.78
C ALA A 77 -11.47 -12.23 -2.89
N VAL A 78 -10.88 -12.61 -4.02
CA VAL A 78 -10.60 -11.70 -5.14
C VAL A 78 -11.29 -12.21 -6.39
N SER A 79 -11.80 -11.27 -7.18
CA SER A 79 -12.33 -11.47 -8.53
C SER A 79 -11.83 -10.36 -9.45
N ASP A 80 -12.16 -10.40 -10.73
CA ASP A 80 -11.74 -9.38 -11.71
C ASP A 80 -12.24 -7.96 -11.41
N LYS A 81 -13.30 -7.81 -10.59
CA LYS A 81 -13.95 -6.51 -10.34
C LYS A 81 -14.11 -6.15 -8.87
N LEU A 82 -14.04 -7.15 -7.99
CA LEU A 82 -14.33 -7.00 -6.57
C LEU A 82 -13.27 -7.71 -5.74
N VAL A 83 -13.00 -7.12 -4.58
CA VAL A 83 -12.34 -7.79 -3.46
C VAL A 83 -13.29 -7.81 -2.26
N GLN A 84 -13.26 -8.90 -1.51
CA GLN A 84 -14.02 -9.11 -0.29
C GLN A 84 -13.06 -9.44 0.85
N PHE A 85 -13.28 -8.79 2.00
CA PHE A 85 -12.57 -9.01 3.24
C PHE A 85 -13.55 -9.55 4.28
N TYR A 86 -13.30 -10.76 4.76
CA TYR A 86 -14.06 -11.40 5.83
C TYR A 86 -13.26 -11.30 7.13
N ILE A 87 -13.84 -10.61 8.12
CA ILE A 87 -13.23 -10.31 9.42
C ILE A 87 -14.25 -10.71 10.49
N GLY A 88 -14.06 -11.89 11.10
CA GLY A 88 -15.09 -12.48 11.97
C GLY A 88 -16.43 -12.65 11.22
N GLU A 89 -17.48 -12.01 11.72
CA GLU A 89 -18.82 -11.99 11.08
C GLU A 89 -19.01 -10.82 10.09
N THR A 90 -18.02 -9.94 9.96
CA THR A 90 -18.10 -8.76 9.10
C THR A 90 -17.57 -9.06 7.70
N LEU A 91 -18.34 -8.68 6.68
CA LEU A 91 -17.93 -8.68 5.28
C LEU A 91 -17.81 -7.24 4.78
N ILE A 92 -16.63 -6.88 4.28
CA ILE A 92 -16.39 -5.62 3.56
C ILE A 92 -16.08 -5.93 2.11
N GLN A 93 -16.82 -5.31 1.18
CA GLN A 93 -16.62 -5.46 -0.25
C GLN A 93 -16.16 -4.14 -0.88
N SER A 94 -15.20 -4.20 -1.79
CA SER A 94 -14.70 -3.05 -2.54
C SER A 94 -14.66 -3.35 -4.04
N ARG A 95 -15.01 -2.34 -4.85
CA ARG A 95 -14.69 -2.36 -6.29
C ARG A 95 -13.20 -2.12 -6.48
N LEU A 96 -12.62 -2.86 -7.40
CA LEU A 96 -11.25 -2.63 -7.83
C LEU A 96 -11.15 -1.35 -8.67
N ILE A 97 -9.98 -0.73 -8.64
CA ILE A 97 -9.65 0.36 -9.55
C ILE A 97 -9.29 -0.27 -10.90
N ASP A 98 -9.96 0.19 -11.95
CA ASP A 98 -9.68 -0.25 -13.31
C ASP A 98 -8.29 0.18 -13.79
N GLY A 99 -7.64 -0.69 -14.56
CA GLY A 99 -6.35 -0.43 -15.19
C GLY A 99 -5.17 -1.17 -14.57
N LEU A 100 -4.04 -1.11 -15.27
CA LEU A 100 -2.80 -1.77 -14.85
C LEU A 100 -1.99 -0.83 -13.95
N PHE A 101 -1.66 -1.30 -12.75
CA PHE A 101 -0.69 -0.59 -11.91
C PHE A 101 0.70 -0.67 -12.56
N PRO A 102 1.43 0.45 -12.68
CA PRO A 102 2.69 0.46 -13.42
C PRO A 102 3.78 -0.32 -12.68
N ASP A 103 4.78 -0.78 -13.44
CA ASP A 103 5.99 -1.34 -12.86
C ASP A 103 6.86 -0.23 -12.25
N VAL A 104 6.66 -0.01 -10.95
CA VAL A 104 7.35 0.99 -10.15
C VAL A 104 8.77 0.57 -9.73
N ASN A 105 9.23 -0.65 -10.03
CA ASN A 105 10.60 -1.04 -9.68
C ASN A 105 11.64 -0.14 -10.38
N ARG A 106 11.27 0.44 -11.52
CA ARG A 106 12.10 1.41 -12.26
C ARG A 106 12.28 2.74 -11.52
N LEU A 107 11.48 3.02 -10.50
CA LEU A 107 11.59 4.22 -9.66
C LEU A 107 12.62 4.07 -8.54
N ILE A 108 13.13 2.86 -8.29
CA ILE A 108 14.13 2.61 -7.25
C ILE A 108 15.52 2.72 -7.88
N PRO A 109 16.34 3.74 -7.51
CA PRO A 109 17.71 3.84 -8.01
C PRO A 109 18.57 2.69 -7.49
N ASN A 110 19.46 2.16 -8.32
CA ASN A 110 20.44 1.15 -7.90
C ASN A 110 21.75 1.76 -7.40
N GLU A 111 21.98 3.04 -7.67
CA GLU A 111 23.19 3.77 -7.29
C GLU A 111 22.80 5.11 -6.66
N TYR A 112 23.53 5.49 -5.61
CA TYR A 112 23.35 6.74 -4.89
C TYR A 112 24.68 7.51 -4.89
N GLY A 113 24.65 8.78 -5.30
CA GLY A 113 25.85 9.63 -5.27
C GLY A 113 26.30 10.02 -3.86
N PHE A 114 25.37 9.98 -2.90
CA PHE A 114 25.62 10.27 -1.50
C PHE A 114 24.75 9.36 -0.63
N GLU A 115 25.31 8.88 0.46
CA GLU A 115 24.62 8.09 1.49
C GLU A 115 24.91 8.72 2.86
N LEU A 116 23.88 8.80 3.71
CA LEU A 116 24.01 9.40 5.04
C LEU A 116 23.24 8.55 6.07
N VAL A 117 23.91 8.21 7.17
CA VAL A 117 23.31 7.53 8.32
C VAL A 117 23.11 8.55 9.45
N VAL A 118 21.86 8.79 9.84
CA VAL A 118 21.50 9.73 10.92
C VAL A 118 20.57 9.08 11.94
N LYS A 119 20.64 9.55 13.19
CA LYS A 119 19.66 9.17 14.20
C LYS A 119 18.31 9.80 13.88
N LYS A 120 17.25 9.00 13.97
CA LYS A 120 15.86 9.44 13.71
C LYS A 120 15.51 10.73 14.46
N ILE A 121 15.87 10.83 15.75
CA ILE A 121 15.52 11.99 16.58
C ILE A 121 16.24 13.26 16.13
N ASP A 122 17.51 13.15 15.76
CA ASP A 122 18.31 14.29 15.30
C ASP A 122 17.77 14.82 13.97
N LEU A 123 17.37 13.92 13.06
CA LEU A 123 16.75 14.29 11.78
C LEU A 123 15.37 14.96 11.97
N ILE A 124 14.52 14.42 12.84
CA ILE A 124 13.22 15.04 13.15
C ILE A 124 13.42 16.45 13.72
N ASN A 125 14.34 16.61 14.68
CA ASN A 125 14.63 17.91 15.27
C ASN A 125 15.15 18.89 14.21
N ALA A 126 16.05 18.46 13.32
CA ALA A 126 16.55 19.29 12.24
C ALA A 126 15.44 19.78 11.28
N LEU A 127 14.45 18.94 10.98
CA LEU A 127 13.33 19.28 10.10
C LEU A 127 12.28 20.21 10.76
N LEU A 128 12.19 20.20 12.10
CA LEU A 128 11.20 20.98 12.85
C LEU A 128 11.68 22.39 13.22
N ILE A 129 12.92 22.77 12.88
CA ILE A 129 13.52 24.05 13.29
C ILE A 129 12.99 25.27 12.50
N ASP A 130 12.25 25.10 11.40
CA ASP A 130 11.82 26.23 10.54
C ASP A 130 10.41 26.81 10.81
N LEU A 131 9.73 26.48 11.92
CA LEU A 131 8.38 27.01 12.21
C LEU A 131 8.33 28.21 13.18
N HIS A 132 9.48 28.74 13.62
CA HIS A 132 9.55 29.92 14.49
C HIS A 132 10.64 30.93 14.08
N SER A 133 10.58 31.41 12.84
CA SER A 133 11.21 32.68 12.43
C SER A 133 10.25 33.53 11.61
#